data_AF-A0A9X8MSE8-F1
#
_entry.id   AF-A0A9X8MSE8-F1
#
_cell.length_a   1.000
_cell.length_b   1.000
_cell.length_c   1.000
_cell.angle_alpha   90.00
_cell.angle_beta   90.00
_cell.angle_gamma   90.00
#
_symmetry.space_group_name_H-M   'P 1'
#
loop_
_entity.id
_entity.type
_entity.pdbx_description
1 polymer ?
#
loop_
_entity_poly.entity_id
_entity_poly.type
_entity_poly.pdbx_seq_one_letter_code
_entity_poly.pdbx_strand_id
1 'polypeptide(L)' 'MTTDRKEYPVVPDGGDSRFTIGLLHDVRMVLESHGYPEISNGLDLVDLQQALFRFLYGTSERRAGE' A
#
# COMPACT_ATOMS: atom_id res chain seq x y z
N MET A 1 -25.12 -9.08 16.18
CA MET A 1 -24.49 -8.10 15.27
C MET A 1 -23.40 -8.81 14.50
N THR A 2 -23.72 -9.36 13.34
CA THR A 2 -22.71 -9.86 12.39
C THR A 2 -22.06 -8.62 11.79
N THR A 3 -20.83 -8.34 12.18
CA THR A 3 -19.98 -7.37 11.49
C THR A 3 -19.87 -7.83 10.05
N ASP A 4 -20.48 -7.07 9.14
CA ASP A 4 -20.28 -7.16 7.69
C ASP A 4 -18.81 -6.85 7.43
N ARG A 5 -17.94 -7.86 7.61
CA ARG A 5 -16.54 -7.75 7.28
C ARG A 5 -16.52 -7.70 5.76
N LYS A 6 -16.33 -6.51 5.20
CA LYS A 6 -16.13 -6.33 3.76
C LYS A 6 -14.87 -7.08 3.36
N GLU A 7 -15.03 -8.36 3.03
CA GLU A 7 -14.00 -9.20 2.44
C GLU A 7 -13.92 -8.81 0.97
N TYR A 8 -12.98 -7.91 0.66
CA TYR A 8 -12.71 -7.54 -0.72
C TYR A 8 -11.94 -8.71 -1.36
N PRO A 9 -12.50 -9.37 -2.39
CA PRO A 9 -11.91 -10.56 -2.99
C PRO A 9 -10.77 -10.14 -3.91
N VAL A 10 -9.65 -9.72 -3.33
CA VAL A 10 -8.47 -9.35 -4.11
C VAL A 10 -7.39 -10.37 -3.84
N VAL A 11 -7.10 -11.14 -4.88
CA VAL A 11 -5.95 -12.04 -4.89
C VAL A 11 -4.79 -11.27 -5.52
N PRO A 12 -3.62 -11.19 -4.87
CA PRO A 12 -2.42 -10.60 -5.47
C PRO A 12 -1.94 -11.48 -6.63
N ASP A 13 -2.19 -11.07 -7.87
CA ASP A 13 -1.69 -11.77 -9.06
C ASP A 13 -0.52 -11.02 -9.69
N GLY A 14 0.67 -11.06 -9.05
CA GLY A 14 1.94 -10.53 -9.58
C GLY A 14 2.01 -9.02 -9.91
N GLY A 15 0.86 -8.33 -9.92
CA GLY A 15 0.62 -6.96 -10.32
C GLY A 15 -0.88 -6.67 -10.18
N ASP A 16 -1.24 -5.84 -9.21
CA ASP A 16 -2.63 -5.38 -9.03
C ASP A 16 -2.84 -4.09 -9.81
N SER A 17 -3.68 -4.12 -10.84
CA SER A 17 -3.97 -2.96 -11.71
C SER A 17 -4.53 -1.75 -10.96
N ARG A 18 -4.98 -1.93 -9.71
CA ARG A 18 -5.45 -0.83 -8.86
C ARG A 18 -4.29 0.02 -8.31
N PHE A 19 -3.05 -0.47 -8.35
CA PHE A 19 -1.83 0.29 -8.09
C PHE A 19 -1.46 1.16 -9.30
N THR A 20 -2.34 2.12 -9.59
CA THR A 20 -2.14 3.08 -10.67
C THR A 20 -1.08 4.12 -10.31
N ILE A 21 -0.47 4.75 -11.32
CA ILE A 21 0.46 5.87 -11.12
C ILE A 21 -0.23 7.01 -10.35
N GLY A 22 -1.52 7.29 -10.64
CA GLY A 22 -2.31 8.30 -9.92
C GLY A 22 -2.41 8.01 -8.42
N LEU A 23 -2.73 6.76 -8.05
CA LEU A 23 -2.79 6.36 -6.64
C LEU A 23 -1.43 6.53 -5.95
N LEU A 24 -0.32 6.19 -6.62
CA LEU A 24 1.02 6.38 -6.05
C LEU A 24 1.33 7.86 -5.80
N HIS A 25 0.92 8.76 -6.71
CA HIS A 25 1.03 10.20 -6.49
C HIS A 25 0.17 10.70 -5.34
N ASP A 26 -1.08 10.22 -5.22
CA ASP A 26 -1.96 10.61 -4.12
C ASP A 26 -1.39 10.18 -2.76
N VAL A 27 -0.88 8.95 -2.66
CA VAL A 27 -0.24 8.45 -1.43
C VAL A 27 1.03 9.22 -1.13
N ARG A 28 1.86 9.51 -2.15
CA ARG A 28 3.04 10.36 -2.00
C ARG A 28 2.68 11.71 -1.37
N MET A 29 1.67 12.40 -1.89
CA MET A 29 1.25 13.71 -1.38
C MET A 29 0.81 13.63 0.09
N VAL A 30 0.11 12.56 0.47
CA VAL A 30 -0.30 12.34 1.87
C VAL A 30 0.91 12.09 2.77
N LEU A 31 1.89 11.30 2.33
CA LEU A 31 3.10 11.07 3.13
C LEU A 31 3.88 12.38 3.34
N GLU A 32 4.11 13.14 2.28
CA GLU A 32 4.79 14.43 2.35
C GLU A 32 4.04 15.43 3.25
N SER A 33 2.70 15.46 3.19
CA SER A 33 1.89 16.34 4.05
C SER A 33 1.99 15.99 5.54
N HIS A 34 2.39 14.77 5.88
CA HIS A 34 2.60 14.32 7.26
C HIS A 34 4.07 14.43 7.70
N GLY A 35 4.92 15.07 6.91
CA GLY A 35 6.33 15.30 7.24
C GLY A 35 7.25 14.12 6.95
N TYR A 36 6.79 13.14 6.15
CA TYR A 36 7.69 12.12 5.60
C TYR A 36 8.60 12.75 4.54
N PRO A 37 9.80 12.17 4.29
CA PRO A 37 10.69 12.63 3.24
C PRO A 37 10.04 12.68 1.86
N GLU A 38 10.47 13.63 1.03
CA GLU A 38 10.01 13.77 -0.34
C GLU A 38 10.37 12.53 -1.18
N ILE A 39 9.40 12.07 -1.98
CA ILE A 39 9.57 10.98 -2.95
C ILE A 39 9.88 11.64 -4.30
N SER A 40 11.16 11.85 -4.56
CA SER A 40 11.63 12.80 -5.58
C SER A 40 11.97 12.15 -6.93
N ASN A 41 12.19 10.84 -6.95
CA ASN A 41 12.63 10.13 -8.14
C ASN A 41 11.81 8.85 -8.41
N GLY A 42 11.99 8.28 -9.61
CA GLY A 42 11.25 7.11 -10.05
C GLY A 42 11.52 5.84 -9.23
N LEU A 43 12.72 5.69 -8.64
CA LEU A 43 13.02 4.56 -7.78
C LEU A 43 12.25 4.65 -6.46
N ASP A 44 12.16 5.85 -5.87
CA ASP A 44 11.37 6.07 -4.65
C ASP A 44 9.88 5.72 -4.87
N LEU A 45 9.35 6.03 -6.06
CA LEU A 45 7.97 5.67 -6.44
C LEU A 45 7.77 4.15 -6.57
N VAL A 46 8.75 3.43 -7.12
CA VAL A 46 8.73 1.96 -7.18
C VAL A 46 8.82 1.36 -5.78
N ASP A 47 9.66 1.91 -4.91
CA ASP A 47 9.77 1.48 -3.52
C ASP A 47 8.47 1.71 -2.74
N LEU A 48 7.80 2.86 -2.96
CA LEU A 48 6.47 3.13 -2.42
C LEU A 48 5.45 2.11 -2.91
N GLN A 49 5.42 1.81 -4.22
CA GLN A 49 4.52 0.83 -4.81
C GLN A 49 4.70 -0.57 -4.17
N GLN A 50 5.95 -1.01 -4.05
CA GLN A 50 6.33 -2.27 -3.42
C GLN A 50 5.97 -2.32 -1.93
N ALA A 51 6.18 -1.23 -1.19
CA ALA A 51 5.83 -1.12 0.22
C ALA A 51 4.31 -1.22 0.44
N LEU A 52 3.52 -0.52 -0.37
CA LEU A 52 2.06 -0.58 -0.34
C LEU A 52 1.55 -1.97 -0.73
N PHE A 53 2.17 -2.63 -1.71
CA PHE A 53 1.83 -4.00 -2.11
C PHE A 53 2.06 -4.97 -0.95
N ARG A 54 3.23 -4.89 -0.29
CA ARG A 54 3.52 -5.69 0.91
C ARG A 54 2.61 -5.36 2.08
N PHE A 55 2.20 -4.11 2.26
CA PHE A 55 1.28 -3.72 3.32
C PHE A 55 -0.11 -4.34 3.13
N LEU A 56 -0.62 -4.36 1.89
CA LEU A 56 -1.95 -4.88 1.58
C LEU A 56 -1.99 -6.40 1.44
N TYR A 57 -0.93 -7.02 0.92
CA TYR A 57 -0.91 -8.45 0.57
C TYR A 57 0.08 -9.29 1.37
N GLY A 58 0.97 -8.66 2.14
CA GLY A 58 1.86 -9.39 3.02
C GLY A 58 1.07 -10.12 4.08
N THR A 59 1.29 -11.44 4.19
CA THR A 59 0.71 -12.26 5.25
C THR A 59 1.06 -11.61 6.59
N SER A 60 0.04 -11.28 7.39
CA SER A 60 0.20 -10.67 8.71
C SER A 60 0.78 -11.68 9.72
N GLU A 61 2.00 -12.18 9.51
CA GLU A 61 2.71 -13.00 10.51
C GLU A 61 3.42 -12.13 11.57
N ARG A 62 3.23 -10.80 11.56
CA ARG A 62 3.90 -9.86 12.46
C ARG A 62 2.95 -9.04 13.35
N ARG A 63 1.88 -9.68 13.85
CA ARG A 63 0.96 -9.15 14.90
C ARG A 63 0.58 -10.21 15.96
N ALA A 64 1.37 -11.27 16.11
CA ALA A 64 1.21 -12.28 17.16
C ALA A 64 2.51 -12.38 17.97
N GLY A 65 2.81 -11.34 18.75
CA GLY A 65 4.03 -11.27 19.56
C GLY A 65 4.47 -9.84 19.86
N GLU A 66 3.56 -9.03 20.38
CA GLU A 66 3.89 -7.82 21.17
C GLU A 66 2.91 -7.74 22.33
#